data_AF-A0A958FD99-F1
#
_entry.id   AF-A0A958FD99-F1
#
_cell.length_a   1.000
_cell.length_b   1.000
_cell.length_c   1.000
_cell.angle_alpha   90.00
_cell.angle_beta   90.00
_cell.angle_gamma   90.00
#
_symmetry.space_group_name_H-M   'P 1'
#
loop_
_entity.id
_entity.type
_entity.pdbx_description
1 polymer ?
#
loop_
_entity_poly.entity_id
_entity_poly.type
_entity_poly.pdbx_seq_one_letter_code
_entity_poly.pdbx_strand_id
1 'polypeptide(L)'
;ATKSDNPVYVYDPETDSARDGVSGRGPVVMAIDILPAELPREATEFFGNALMFYIPALAAADFTQASGQLALPADFQKALIVHNGQLARDFRYLDDHL
;
A
#
# COMPACT_ATOMS: atom_id res chain seq x y z
N ALA A 1 -9.13 8.93 -11.68
CA ALA A 1 -9.59 7.84 -10.80
C ALA A 1 -11.08 8.02 -10.58
N THR A 2 -11.85 6.93 -10.57
CA THR A 2 -13.23 6.91 -10.13
C THR A 2 -13.29 6.82 -8.60
N LYS A 3 -14.44 7.15 -8.02
CA LYS A 3 -14.67 7.08 -6.57
C LYS A 3 -15.53 5.87 -6.25
N SER A 4 -15.52 5.44 -4.99
CA SER A 4 -16.33 4.32 -4.50
C SER A 4 -17.83 4.46 -4.80
N ASP A 5 -18.37 5.69 -4.71
CA ASP A 5 -19.77 6.00 -4.99
C ASP A 5 -20.15 5.98 -6.48
N ASN A 6 -19.16 6.12 -7.38
CA ASN A 6 -19.34 6.05 -8.82
C ASN A 6 -18.12 5.35 -9.45
N PRO A 7 -18.06 4.01 -9.39
CA PRO A 7 -16.84 3.24 -9.61
C PRO A 7 -16.47 3.03 -11.07
N VAL A 8 -17.41 3.24 -11.99
CA VAL A 8 -17.30 2.85 -13.40
C VAL A 8 -17.74 3.96 -14.34
N TYR A 9 -17.08 4.03 -15.51
CA TYR A 9 -17.47 4.87 -16.62
C TYR A 9 -17.24 4.16 -17.95
N VAL A 10 -17.94 4.58 -19.00
CA VAL A 10 -17.67 4.20 -20.39
C VAL A 10 -16.78 5.27 -21.03
N TYR A 11 -15.67 4.86 -21.63
CA TYR A 11 -14.78 5.75 -22.39
C TYR A 11 -15.02 5.60 -23.90
N ASP A 12 -15.38 6.68 -24.59
CA ASP A 12 -15.51 6.71 -26.05
C ASP A 12 -14.26 7.33 -26.69
N PRO A 13 -13.39 6.54 -27.35
CA PRO A 13 -12.15 7.04 -27.94
C PRO A 13 -12.37 7.92 -29.17
N GLU A 14 -13.54 7.87 -29.81
CA GLU A 14 -13.81 8.73 -30.97
C GLU A 14 -14.16 10.16 -30.56
N THR A 15 -14.79 10.32 -29.40
CA THR A 15 -15.19 11.63 -28.87
C THR A 15 -14.29 12.12 -27.74
N ASP A 16 -13.29 11.31 -27.35
CA ASP A 16 -12.41 11.53 -26.19
C ASP A 16 -13.20 11.92 -24.93
N SER A 17 -14.27 11.18 -24.66
CA SER A 17 -15.20 11.49 -23.57
C SER A 17 -15.47 10.29 -22.67
N ALA A 18 -15.70 10.58 -21.39
CA ALA A 18 -16.11 9.60 -20.40
C ALA A 18 -17.55 9.87 -19.95
N ARG A 19 -18.33 8.80 -19.78
CA ARG A 19 -19.70 8.86 -19.26
C ARG A 19 -19.87 7.89 -18.12
N ASP A 20 -20.45 8.34 -17.01
CA ASP A 20 -20.65 7.50 -15.83
C ASP A 20 -21.53 6.28 -16.12
N GLY A 21 -21.26 5.20 -15.40
CA GLY A 21 -22.00 3.95 -15.50
C GLY A 21 -21.45 3.01 -16.57
N VAL A 22 -22.34 2.17 -17.09
CA VAL A 22 -21.99 1.04 -17.97
C VAL A 22 -22.61 1.14 -19.37
N SER A 23 -23.36 2.22 -19.62
CA SER A 23 -24.11 2.43 -20.84
C SER A 23 -23.38 3.39 -21.77
N GLY A 24 -23.32 3.02 -23.05
CA GLY A 24 -22.70 3.86 -24.08
C GLY A 24 -21.84 3.04 -25.03
N ARG A 25 -21.09 3.76 -25.86
CA ARG A 25 -20.16 3.18 -26.83
C ARG A 25 -18.75 3.27 -26.26
N GLY A 26 -18.08 2.12 -26.15
CA GLY A 26 -16.70 2.02 -25.65
C GLY A 26 -16.55 1.03 -24.51
N PRO A 27 -15.33 0.77 -24.02
CA PRO A 27 -15.09 -0.08 -22.86
C PRO A 27 -15.66 0.54 -21.58
N VAL A 28 -16.19 -0.32 -20.71
CA VAL A 28 -16.47 0.02 -19.31
C VAL A 28 -15.15 -0.05 -18.54
N VAL A 29 -14.78 1.03 -17.88
CA VAL A 29 -13.56 1.17 -17.11
C VAL A 29 -13.90 1.34 -15.63
N MET A 30 -13.39 0.43 -14.80
CA MET A 30 -13.36 0.57 -13.34
C MET A 30 -12.00 1.12 -12.94
N ALA A 31 -11.96 2.35 -12.41
CA ALA A 31 -10.72 3.07 -12.11
C ALA A 31 -10.64 3.53 -10.65
N ILE A 32 -11.17 2.71 -9.73
CA ILE A 32 -11.09 2.96 -8.29
C ILE A 32 -9.63 2.84 -7.86
N ASP A 33 -9.15 3.83 -7.11
CA ASP A 33 -7.78 3.93 -6.61
C ASP A 33 -7.52 3.05 -5.37
N ILE A 34 -8.53 2.85 -4.53
CA ILE A 34 -8.49 2.03 -3.31
C ILE A 34 -9.35 0.76 -3.43
N LEU A 35 -9.21 0.03 -4.55
CA LEU A 35 -9.97 -1.20 -4.79
C LEU A 35 -9.91 -2.24 -3.65
N PRO A 36 -8.79 -2.44 -2.91
CA PRO A 36 -8.79 -3.33 -1.75
C PRO A 36 -9.82 -2.95 -0.67
N ALA A 37 -10.20 -1.68 -0.54
CA ALA A 37 -11.23 -1.24 0.38
C ALA A 37 -12.66 -1.66 -0.06
N GLU A 38 -12.87 -1.93 -1.35
CA GLU A 38 -14.14 -2.46 -1.89
C GLU A 38 -14.30 -3.97 -1.64
N LEU A 39 -13.20 -4.67 -1.35
CA LEU A 39 -13.17 -6.09 -0.96
C LEU A 39 -12.50 -6.22 0.43
N PRO A 40 -13.06 -5.58 1.46
CA PRO A 40 -12.34 -5.32 2.71
C PRO A 40 -11.99 -6.61 3.46
N ARG A 41 -12.84 -7.65 3.35
CA ARG A 41 -12.60 -8.94 3.99
C ARG A 41 -11.43 -9.66 3.33
N GLU A 42 -11.46 -9.81 2.02
CA GLU A 42 -10.43 -10.49 1.23
C GLU A 42 -9.09 -9.78 1.35
N ALA A 43 -9.10 -8.43 1.27
CA ALA A 43 -7.90 -7.62 1.44
C ALA A 43 -7.29 -7.79 2.84
N THR A 44 -8.12 -7.78 3.89
CA THR A 44 -7.68 -7.98 5.27
C THR A 44 -7.12 -9.39 5.50
N GLU A 45 -7.82 -10.42 5.02
CA GLU A 45 -7.37 -11.80 5.12
C GLU A 45 -6.05 -12.01 4.38
N PHE A 46 -5.92 -11.48 3.16
CA PHE A 46 -4.69 -11.57 2.37
C PHE A 46 -3.51 -10.86 3.05
N PHE A 47 -3.70 -9.61 3.46
CA PHE A 47 -2.65 -8.84 4.16
C PHE A 47 -2.26 -9.53 5.48
N GLY A 48 -3.26 -9.95 6.26
CA GLY A 48 -3.05 -10.66 7.52
C GLY A 48 -2.24 -11.94 7.34
N ASN A 49 -2.60 -12.77 6.35
CA ASN A 49 -1.87 -14.02 6.06
C ASN A 49 -0.42 -13.75 5.64
N ALA A 50 -0.17 -12.69 4.85
CA ALA A 50 1.19 -12.31 4.47
C ALA A 50 2.02 -11.79 5.66
N LEU A 51 1.40 -11.02 6.56
CA LEU A 51 2.06 -10.44 7.73
C LEU A 51 2.27 -11.47 8.86
N MET A 52 1.34 -12.40 9.05
CA MET A 52 1.30 -13.30 10.21
C MET A 52 2.58 -14.14 10.36
N PHE A 53 3.21 -14.50 9.23
CA PHE A 53 4.49 -15.22 9.22
C PHE A 53 5.62 -14.46 9.93
N TYR A 54 5.61 -13.13 9.90
CA TYR A 54 6.65 -12.29 10.49
C TYR A 54 6.38 -11.95 11.96
N ILE A 55 5.13 -12.06 12.42
CA ILE A 55 4.72 -11.62 13.76
C ILE A 55 5.58 -12.22 14.89
N PRO A 56 5.92 -13.52 14.91
CA PRO A 56 6.75 -14.07 15.97
C PRO A 56 8.15 -13.42 16.04
N ALA A 57 8.78 -13.19 14.89
CA ALA A 57 10.11 -12.58 14.82
C ALA A 57 10.06 -11.10 15.22
N LEU A 58 9.03 -10.37 14.77
CA LEU A 58 8.84 -8.96 15.14
C LEU A 58 8.55 -8.82 16.64
N ALA A 59 7.71 -9.69 17.21
CA ALA A 59 7.37 -9.65 18.63
C ALA A 59 8.55 -10.03 19.55
N ALA A 60 9.48 -10.86 19.06
CA ALA A 60 10.68 -11.25 19.79
C ALA A 60 11.83 -10.22 19.68
N ALA A 61 11.74 -9.25 18.76
CA ALA A 61 12.80 -8.28 18.55
C ALA A 61 12.84 -7.25 19.69
N ASP A 62 14.06 -6.94 20.15
CA ASP A 62 14.31 -5.91 21.17
C ASP A 62 14.53 -4.54 20.52
N PHE A 63 13.47 -3.74 20.43
CA PHE A 63 13.48 -2.40 19.83
C PHE A 63 14.20 -1.35 20.68
N THR A 64 14.71 -1.69 21.87
CA THR A 64 15.58 -0.77 22.63
C THR A 64 17.00 -0.68 22.04
N GLN A 65 17.39 -1.68 21.24
CA GLN A 65 18.70 -1.73 20.61
C GLN A 65 18.85 -0.74 19.46
N ALA A 66 20.09 -0.48 19.05
CA ALA A 66 20.36 0.34 17.88
C ALA A 66 19.83 -0.36 16.60
N SER A 67 19.46 0.42 15.58
CA SER A 67 18.84 -0.10 14.34
C SER A 67 19.67 -1.18 13.64
N GLY A 68 21.00 -1.09 13.66
CA GLY A 68 21.89 -2.10 13.08
C GLY A 68 22.05 -3.39 13.90
N GLN A 69 21.46 -3.46 15.09
CA GLN A 69 21.50 -4.61 15.99
C GLN A 69 20.14 -5.32 16.10
N LEU A 70 19.07 -4.74 15.53
CA LEU A 70 17.74 -5.34 15.56
C LEU A 70 17.72 -6.66 14.79
N ALA A 71 17.38 -7.73 15.50
CA ALA A 71 17.19 -9.07 14.95
C ALA A 71 15.85 -9.18 14.20
N LEU A 72 15.66 -8.35 13.17
CA LEU A 72 14.48 -8.37 12.31
C LEU A 72 14.71 -9.28 11.10
N PRO A 73 13.64 -9.85 10.52
CA PRO A 73 13.68 -10.47 9.20
C PRO A 73 14.27 -9.50 8.16
N ALA A 74 15.00 -10.02 7.18
CA ALA A 74 15.71 -9.21 6.18
C ALA A 74 14.79 -8.21 5.44
N ASP A 75 13.55 -8.62 5.16
CA ASP A 75 12.54 -7.76 4.51
C ASP A 75 12.20 -6.54 5.39
N PHE A 76 12.10 -6.75 6.71
CA PHE A 76 11.82 -5.69 7.68
C PHE A 76 13.03 -4.82 8.00
N GLN A 77 14.25 -5.38 7.96
CA GLN A 77 15.47 -4.57 8.11
C GLN A 77 15.58 -3.52 7.00
N LYS A 78 15.25 -3.89 5.75
CA LYS A 78 15.22 -2.96 4.61
C LYS A 78 14.04 -2.01 4.63
N ALA A 79 12.91 -2.43 5.20
CA ALA A 79 11.70 -1.62 5.31
C ALA A 79 11.70 -0.67 6.53
N LEU A 80 12.69 -0.76 7.43
CA LEU A 80 12.79 0.11 8.60
C LEU A 80 13.19 1.52 8.19
N ILE A 81 12.26 2.47 8.24
CA ILE A 81 12.51 3.87 7.83
C ILE A 81 13.03 4.70 9.01
N VAL A 82 12.38 4.59 10.17
CA VAL A 82 12.70 5.34 11.40
C VAL A 82 12.80 4.36 12.55
N HIS A 83 13.80 4.55 13.41
CA HIS A 83 13.96 3.81 14.66
C HIS A 83 14.42 4.76 15.77
N ASN A 84 13.73 4.74 16.91
CA ASN A 84 14.04 5.61 18.07
C ASN A 84 14.22 7.10 17.69
N GLY A 85 13.35 7.61 16.81
CA GLY A 85 13.35 9.00 16.38
C GLY A 85 14.44 9.38 15.38
N GLN A 86 15.22 8.41 14.89
CA GLN A 86 16.27 8.64 13.89
C GLN A 86 15.98 7.87 12.62
N LEU A 87 16.29 8.47 11.47
CA LEU A 87 16.24 7.77 10.19
C LEU A 87 17.22 6.60 10.19
N ALA A 88 16.72 5.44 9.74
CA ALA A 88 17.57 4.29 9.47
C ALA A 88 18.55 4.62 8.35
N ARG A 89 19.67 3.88 8.30
CA ARG A 89 20.81 4.19 7.44
C ARG A 89 20.41 4.47 5.99
N ASP A 90 19.55 3.63 5.41
CA ASP A 90 19.18 3.69 3.99
C ASP A 90 18.22 4.85 3.69
N PHE A 91 17.62 5.44 4.71
CA PHE A 91 16.67 6.55 4.61
C PHE A 91 17.25 7.89 5.07
N ARG A 92 18.51 7.93 5.50
CA ARG A 92 19.18 9.18 5.96
C ARG A 92 19.20 10.29 4.92
N TYR A 93 19.10 9.98 3.63
CA TYR A 93 18.99 11.00 2.57
C TYR A 93 17.75 11.89 2.73
N LEU A 94 16.74 11.45 3.48
CA LEU A 94 15.55 12.26 3.73
C LEU A 94 15.83 13.43 4.68
N ASP A 95 16.89 13.39 5.50
CA ASP A 95 17.28 14.53 6.35
C ASP A 95 17.57 15.80 5.53
N ASP A 96 17.98 15.66 4.26
CA ASP A 96 18.22 16.79 3.35
C ASP A 96 16.91 17.45 2.85
N HIS A 97 15.75 16.86 3.17
CA HIS A 97 14.43 17.26 2.69
C HIS A 97 13.40 17.51 3.81
N LEU A 98 13.80 17.39 5.08
CA LEU A 98 12.97 17.65 6.27
C LEU A 98 13.20 19.08 6.79
#